data_AF-A0A2P2KDW4-F1
#
_entry.id   AF-A0A2P2KDW4-F1
#
_cell.length_a   1.000
_cell.length_b   1.000
_cell.length_c   1.000
_cell.angle_alpha   90.00
_cell.angle_beta   90.00
_cell.angle_gamma   90.00
#
_symmetry.space_group_name_H-M   'P 1'
#
loop_
_entity.id
_entity.type
_entity.pdbx_description
1 polymer ?
#
loop_
_entity_poly.entity_id
_entity_poly.type
_entity_poly.pdbx_seq_one_letter_code
_entity_poly.pdbx_strand_id
1 'polypeptide(L)'
;MVPGGIRMGTPALTSRGFVEEDFVKVAEFFHAAVKLALKIKADTKGTKLKDFVTTMKSDSHVQSEIAKLRHEVEVYAKQFPTISFEKETMKYKD
;
A
#
# COMPACT_ATOMS: atom_id res chain seq x y z
N MET A 1 -16.58 -17.96 5.81
CA MET A 1 -16.82 -17.14 4.60
C MET A 1 -15.49 -16.54 4.18
N VAL A 2 -15.07 -16.72 2.92
CA VAL A 2 -13.81 -16.16 2.39
C VAL A 2 -14.17 -15.05 1.41
N PRO A 3 -13.87 -13.76 1.71
CA PRO A 3 -14.21 -12.67 0.81
C PRO A 3 -13.32 -12.70 -0.44
N GLY A 4 -13.90 -12.41 -1.61
CA GLY A 4 -13.21 -12.43 -2.91
C GLY A 4 -12.84 -11.06 -3.47
N GLY A 5 -13.12 -9.96 -2.76
CA GLY A 5 -12.94 -8.60 -3.27
C GLY A 5 -12.52 -7.60 -2.19
N ILE A 6 -12.08 -6.42 -2.65
CA ILE A 6 -11.60 -5.30 -1.82
C ILE A 6 -12.46 -4.07 -2.12
N ARG A 7 -12.95 -3.39 -1.08
CA ARG A 7 -13.67 -2.11 -1.20
C ARG A 7 -12.72 -0.95 -0.89
N MET A 8 -12.66 0.03 -1.78
CA MET A 8 -11.88 1.27 -1.61
C MET A 8 -12.80 2.48 -1.79
N GLY A 9 -12.42 3.62 -1.22
CA GLY A 9 -13.18 4.87 -1.32
C GLY A 9 -12.27 6.10 -1.31
N THR A 10 -12.78 7.20 -1.85
CA THR A 10 -12.07 8.47 -2.02
C THR A 10 -12.17 9.50 -0.87
N PRO A 11 -13.21 9.50 0.02
CA PRO A 11 -13.47 10.64 0.90
C PRO A 11 -12.28 11.10 1.76
N ALA A 12 -11.51 10.17 2.33
CA ALA A 12 -10.41 10.52 3.23
C ALA A 12 -9.24 11.22 2.51
N LEU A 13 -8.93 10.78 1.28
CA LEU A 13 -7.85 11.37 0.49
C LEU A 13 -8.30 12.67 -0.20
N THR A 14 -9.56 12.76 -0.61
CA THR A 14 -10.14 14.00 -1.13
C THR A 14 -10.13 15.11 -0.06
N SER A 15 -10.44 14.78 1.20
CA SER A 15 -10.29 15.73 2.31
C SER A 15 -8.86 16.24 2.49
N ARG A 16 -7.84 15.49 2.02
CA ARG A 16 -6.42 15.90 2.02
C ARG A 16 -6.00 16.67 0.76
N GLY A 17 -6.92 16.91 -0.18
CA GLY A 17 -6.66 17.63 -1.43
C GLY A 17 -6.28 16.75 -2.61
N PHE A 18 -6.52 15.44 -2.56
CA PHE A 18 -6.35 14.58 -3.75
C PHE A 18 -7.41 14.92 -4.81
N VAL A 19 -6.94 15.11 -6.04
CA VAL A 19 -7.76 15.30 -7.24
C VAL A 19 -7.75 14.05 -8.13
N GLU A 20 -8.42 14.10 -9.28
CA GLU A 20 -8.60 12.96 -10.19
C GLU A 20 -7.28 12.30 -10.61
N GLU A 21 -6.27 13.11 -10.95
CA GLU A 21 -4.93 12.62 -11.33
C GLU A 21 -4.25 11.85 -10.18
N ASP A 22 -4.44 12.29 -8.95
CA ASP A 22 -3.89 11.59 -7.77
C ASP A 22 -4.56 10.24 -7.56
N PHE A 23 -5.85 10.12 -7.88
CA PHE A 23 -6.56 8.84 -7.81
C PHE A 23 -6.14 7.86 -8.90
N VAL A 24 -5.70 8.35 -10.08
CA VAL A 24 -5.00 7.51 -11.05
C VAL A 24 -3.73 6.94 -10.42
N LYS A 25 -2.95 7.76 -9.72
CA LYS A 25 -1.75 7.30 -9.01
C LYS A 25 -2.06 6.29 -7.90
N VAL A 26 -3.13 6.50 -7.13
CA VAL A 26 -3.59 5.53 -6.13
C VAL A 26 -3.95 4.18 -6.78
N ALA A 27 -4.62 4.19 -7.93
CA ALA A 27 -4.93 2.99 -8.68
C ALA A 27 -3.68 2.27 -9.20
N GLU A 28 -2.66 3.02 -9.65
CA GLU A 28 -1.36 2.45 -10.05
C GLU A 28 -0.66 1.75 -8.88
N PHE A 29 -0.61 2.38 -7.70
CA PHE A 29 -0.04 1.76 -6.51
C PHE A 29 -0.80 0.50 -6.09
N PHE A 30 -2.15 0.53 -6.15
CA PHE A 30 -2.97 -0.64 -5.89
C PHE A 30 -2.69 -1.77 -6.87
N HIS A 31 -2.58 -1.47 -8.17
CA HIS A 31 -2.22 -2.45 -9.20
C HIS A 31 -0.85 -3.07 -8.96
N ALA A 32 0.15 -2.26 -8.58
CA ALA A 32 1.48 -2.73 -8.22
C ALA A 32 1.42 -3.69 -7.01
N ALA A 33 0.65 -3.35 -5.98
CA ALA A 33 0.44 -4.21 -4.81
C ALA A 33 -0.24 -5.54 -5.17
N VAL A 34 -1.24 -5.53 -6.05
CA VAL A 34 -1.92 -6.76 -6.51
C VAL A 34 -0.95 -7.64 -7.31
N LYS A 35 -0.16 -7.06 -8.21
CA LYS A 35 0.88 -7.81 -8.94
C LYS A 35 1.87 -8.46 -8.00
N LEU A 36 2.31 -7.74 -6.97
CA LEU A 36 3.22 -8.27 -5.95
C LEU A 36 2.57 -9.41 -5.16
N ALA A 37 1.32 -9.26 -4.75
CA ALA A 37 0.56 -10.33 -4.09
C ALA A 37 0.41 -11.58 -4.98
N LEU A 38 0.22 -11.41 -6.29
CA LEU A 38 0.19 -12.53 -7.24
C LEU A 38 1.54 -13.24 -7.34
N LYS A 39 2.66 -12.50 -7.37
CA LYS A 39 4.01 -13.10 -7.35
C LYS A 39 4.21 -13.93 -6.08
N ILE A 40 3.94 -13.35 -4.90
CA ILE A 40 4.06 -14.05 -3.62
C ILE A 40 3.25 -15.34 -3.61
N LYS A 41 2.01 -15.29 -4.13
CA LYS A 41 1.15 -16.47 -4.22
C LYS A 41 1.73 -17.54 -5.16
N ALA A 42 2.32 -17.14 -6.27
CA ALA A 42 2.98 -18.07 -7.20
C ALA A 42 4.21 -18.74 -6.56
N ASP A 43 4.96 -18.01 -5.74
CA ASP A 43 6.17 -18.52 -5.05
C ASP A 43 5.85 -19.29 -3.77
N THR A 44 4.60 -19.21 -3.28
CA THR A 44 4.15 -19.90 -2.08
C THR A 44 4.00 -21.40 -2.34
N LYS A 45 4.75 -22.21 -1.60
CA LYS A 45 4.61 -23.68 -1.60
C LYS A 45 3.46 -24.11 -0.69
N GLY A 46 2.23 -23.78 -1.08
CA GLY A 46 1.01 -24.09 -0.33
C GLY A 46 -0.19 -23.28 -0.77
N THR A 47 -1.39 -23.72 -0.38
CA THR A 47 -2.65 -23.06 -0.74
C THR A 47 -3.29 -22.32 0.43
N LYS A 48 -2.73 -22.42 1.64
CA LYS A 48 -3.27 -21.79 2.84
C LYS A 48 -2.71 -20.38 2.99
N LEU A 49 -3.51 -19.49 3.59
CA LEU A 49 -3.10 -18.12 3.90
C LEU A 49 -1.86 -18.06 4.81
N LYS A 50 -1.69 -19.04 5.70
CA LYS A 50 -0.50 -19.14 6.56
C LYS A 50 0.79 -19.29 5.74
N ASP A 51 0.73 -20.07 4.67
CA ASP A 51 1.88 -20.33 3.80
C ASP A 51 2.23 -19.04 3.04
N PHE A 52 1.22 -18.34 2.51
CA PHE A 52 1.37 -17.04 1.86
C PHE A 52 2.05 -16.00 2.77
N VAL A 53 1.56 -15.87 4.01
CA VAL A 53 2.14 -14.93 4.99
C VAL A 53 3.58 -15.30 5.34
N THR A 54 3.89 -16.60 5.34
CA THR A 54 5.25 -17.08 5.62
C THR A 54 6.18 -16.71 4.46
N THR A 55 5.81 -17.03 3.22
CA THR A 55 6.56 -16.65 2.01
C THR A 55 6.75 -15.14 1.91
N MET A 56 5.69 -14.37 2.13
CA MET A 56 5.73 -12.91 2.13
C MET A 56 6.81 -12.37 3.07
N LYS A 57 6.99 -12.97 4.26
CA LYS A 57 7.93 -12.51 5.29
C LYS A 57 9.34 -13.05 5.11
N SER A 58 9.49 -14.25 4.57
CA SER A 58 10.78 -14.93 4.45
C SER A 58 11.58 -14.53 3.21
N ASP A 59 10.90 -14.14 2.14
CA ASP A 59 11.55 -13.80 0.88
C ASP A 59 12.09 -12.36 0.92
N SER A 60 13.42 -12.22 0.82
CA SER A 60 14.11 -10.93 0.89
C SER A 60 13.84 -10.04 -0.33
N HIS A 61 13.63 -10.64 -1.52
CA HIS A 61 13.31 -9.90 -2.73
C HIS A 61 11.88 -9.35 -2.64
N VAL A 62 10.92 -10.17 -2.20
CA VAL A 62 9.55 -9.73 -1.93
C VAL A 62 9.54 -8.60 -0.90
N GLN A 63 10.27 -8.76 0.22
CA GLN A 63 10.35 -7.72 1.25
C GLN A 63 10.94 -6.41 0.69
N SER A 64 11.93 -6.50 -0.21
CA SER A 64 12.48 -5.33 -0.90
C SER A 64 11.45 -4.65 -1.80
N GLU A 65 10.69 -5.40 -2.61
CA GLU A 65 9.62 -4.85 -3.45
C GLU A 65 8.50 -4.20 -2.60
N ILE A 66 8.12 -4.82 -1.47
CA ILE A 66 7.15 -4.25 -0.52
C ILE A 66 7.69 -2.95 0.08
N ALA A 67 8.95 -2.94 0.53
CA ALA A 67 9.57 -1.77 1.13
C ALA A 67 9.67 -0.61 0.15
N LYS A 68 10.01 -0.90 -1.12
CA LYS A 68 10.04 0.10 -2.19
C LYS A 68 8.66 0.69 -2.46
N LEU A 69 7.64 -0.15 -2.64
CA LEU A 69 6.27 0.32 -2.88
C LEU A 69 5.75 1.13 -1.70
N ARG A 70 6.03 0.69 -0.47
CA ARG A 70 5.70 1.45 0.75
C ARG A 70 6.33 2.83 0.73
N HIS A 71 7.62 2.91 0.42
CA HIS A 71 8.34 4.18 0.37
C HIS A 71 7.74 5.13 -0.69
N GLU A 72 7.44 4.63 -1.90
CA GLU A 72 6.81 5.44 -2.95
C GLU A 72 5.44 5.98 -2.52
N VAL A 73 4.62 5.15 -1.86
CA VAL A 73 3.30 5.56 -1.33
C VAL A 73 3.45 6.61 -0.23
N GLU A 74 4.39 6.41 0.71
CA GLU A 74 4.65 7.36 1.80
C GLU A 74 5.13 8.71 1.27
N VAL A 75 6.09 8.70 0.34
CA VAL A 75 6.61 9.93 -0.30
C VAL A 75 5.49 10.67 -1.02
N TYR A 76 4.63 9.97 -1.76
CA TYR A 76 3.48 10.60 -2.43
C TYR A 76 2.50 11.19 -1.42
N ALA A 77 2.09 10.41 -0.41
CA ALA A 77 1.10 10.83 0.58
C ALA A 77 1.58 12.01 1.46
N LYS A 78 2.90 12.16 1.67
CA LYS A 78 3.49 13.24 2.46
C LYS A 78 3.46 14.60 1.76
N GLN A 79 3.26 14.66 0.44
CA GLN A 79 3.15 15.92 -0.31
C GLN A 79 1.88 16.70 0.05
N PHE A 80 0.83 15.99 0.46
CA PHE A 80 -0.47 16.57 0.81
C PHE A 80 -0.52 17.06 2.26
N PRO A 81 -1.34 18.06 2.59
CA PRO A 81 -1.49 18.56 3.95
C PRO A 81 -1.95 17.46 4.93
N THR A 82 -1.60 17.67 6.19
CA THR A 82 -2.22 16.97 7.32
C THR A 82 -3.52 17.70 7.67
N ILE A 83 -4.56 16.94 8.00
CA ILE A 83 -5.86 17.51 8.38
C ILE A 83 -5.91 17.61 9.89
N SER A 84 -6.35 18.76 10.40
CA SER A 84 -6.54 19.03 11.83
C SER A 84 -5.27 19.26 12.67
N PHE A 85 -4.06 19.13 12.13
CA PHE A 85 -2.82 19.43 12.85
C PHE A 85 -1.68 19.86 11.90
N GLU A 86 -0.71 20.57 12.45
CA GLU A 86 0.47 21.08 11.74
C GLU A 86 1.57 20.02 11.67
N LYS A 87 2.22 19.87 10.51
CA LYS A 87 3.31 18.89 10.34
C LYS A 87 4.53 19.26 11.19
N GLU A 88 4.72 20.54 11.42
CA GLU A 88 5.84 21.15 12.13
C GLU A 88 5.88 20.73 13.60
N THR A 89 4.71 20.49 14.19
CA THR A 89 4.56 20.11 15.61
C THR A 89 4.52 18.60 15.83
N MET A 90 4.61 17.79 14.77
CA MET A 90 4.60 16.34 14.87
C MET A 90 5.87 15.80 15.55
N LYS A 91 5.69 14.82 16.44
CA LYS A 91 6.78 14.05 17.06
C LYS A 91 7.57 13.21 16.05
N TYR A 92 6.89 12.67 15.03
CA TYR A 92 7.48 11.82 14.00
C TYR A 92 7.38 12.53 12.65
N LYS A 93 8.53 12.93 12.10
CA LYS A 93 8.64 13.67 10.83
C LYS A 93 9.23 12.83 9.71
N ASP A 94 9.89 11.73 10.06
CA ASP A 94 10.57 10.81 9.15
C ASP A 94 9.63 9.89 8.38
#